data_AF-A0AAN7MAM8-F1
#
_entry.id   AF-A0AAN7MAM8-F1
#
_cell.length_a   1.000
_cell.length_b   1.000
_cell.length_c   1.000
_cell.angle_alpha   90.00
_cell.angle_beta   90.00
_cell.angle_gamma   90.00
#
_symmetry.space_group_name_H-M   'P 1'
#
loop_
_entity.id
_entity.type
_entity.pdbx_description
1 polymer ?
#
loop_
_entity_poly.entity_id
_entity_poly.type
_entity_poly.pdbx_seq_one_letter_code
_entity_poly.pdbx_strand_id
1 'polypeptide(L)'
;MGGGMEAHKNRFIEDWSTARENLEHNFRWTRRNLALVGIFGIAIPVLVYKGIVREFTEKEFINRIDCEQQNVWMELGKSTFLLGQ
;
A
#
# COMPACT_ATOMS: atom_id res chain seq x y z
N MET A 1 35.50 -28.60 -5.48
CA MET A 1 34.05 -28.35 -5.28
C MET A 1 33.33 -29.61 -5.74
N GLY A 2 32.59 -30.28 -4.85
CA GLY A 2 32.04 -31.62 -5.09
C GLY A 2 31.03 -31.65 -6.22
N GLY A 3 31.48 -32.05 -7.41
CA GLY A 3 30.62 -32.41 -8.55
C GLY A 3 30.11 -33.83 -8.35
N GLY A 4 28.85 -33.96 -7.96
CA GLY A 4 28.26 -35.27 -7.66
C GLY A 4 26.75 -35.28 -7.44
N MET A 5 26.03 -34.25 -7.87
CA MET A 5 24.57 -34.27 -7.93
C MET A 5 24.15 -33.85 -9.34
N GLU A 6 24.19 -34.80 -10.27
CA GLU A 6 23.57 -34.64 -11.59
C GLU A 6 22.05 -34.78 -11.42
N ALA A 7 21.42 -33.77 -10.83
CA ALA A 7 20.00 -33.54 -11.10
C ALA A 7 19.86 -33.43 -12.63
N HIS A 8 18.89 -34.12 -13.22
CA HIS A 8 18.72 -34.15 -14.67
C HIS A 8 18.56 -32.71 -15.20
N LYS A 9 19.65 -32.16 -15.75
CA LYS A 9 19.73 -30.76 -16.18
C LYS A 9 18.78 -30.56 -17.34
N ASN A 10 17.64 -29.94 -17.07
CA ASN A 10 16.73 -29.55 -18.12
C ASN A 10 17.23 -28.25 -18.74
N ARG A 11 17.72 -28.33 -19.98
CA ARG A 11 18.23 -27.18 -20.74
C ARG A 11 17.27 -25.98 -20.71
N PHE A 12 15.96 -26.22 -20.79
CA PHE A 12 14.96 -25.14 -20.76
C PHE A 12 14.90 -24.43 -19.41
N ILE A 13 15.16 -25.13 -18.31
CA ILE A 13 15.17 -24.56 -16.96
C ILE A 13 16.47 -23.77 -16.73
N GLU A 14 17.60 -24.32 -17.17
CA GLU A 14 18.89 -23.61 -17.06
C GLU A 14 18.88 -22.32 -17.91
N ASP A 15 18.47 -22.40 -19.17
CA ASP A 15 18.37 -21.23 -20.07
C ASP A 15 17.40 -20.18 -19.51
N TRP A 16 16.27 -20.60 -18.93
CA TRP A 16 15.32 -19.68 -18.28
C TRP A 16 15.90 -19.03 -17.02
N SER A 17 16.60 -19.80 -16.18
CA SER A 17 17.25 -19.28 -14.97
C SER A 17 18.33 -18.26 -15.35
N THR A 18 19.19 -18.60 -16.31
CA THR A 18 20.26 -17.72 -16.80
C THR A 18 19.70 -16.45 -17.43
N ALA A 19 18.57 -16.52 -18.15
CA ALA A 19 17.93 -15.33 -18.70
C ALA A 19 17.38 -14.39 -17.61
N ARG A 20 16.89 -14.93 -16.48
CA ARG A 20 16.40 -14.11 -15.35
C ARG A 20 17.53 -13.43 -14.60
N GLU A 21 18.64 -14.12 -14.40
CA GLU A 21 19.81 -13.57 -13.71
C GLU A 21 20.46 -12.44 -14.52
N ASN A 22 20.43 -12.52 -15.86
CA ASN A 22 21.03 -11.54 -16.75
C ASN A 22 20.02 -10.52 -17.33
N LEU A 23 18.87 -10.32 -16.66
CA LEU A 23 17.83 -9.38 -17.09
C LEU A 23 18.35 -7.94 -17.20
N GLU A 24 19.28 -7.57 -16.33
CA GLU A 24 19.91 -6.24 -16.28
C GLU A 24 20.73 -5.91 -17.54
N HIS A 25 21.39 -6.88 -18.15
CA HIS A 25 22.14 -6.69 -19.40
C HIS A 25 21.22 -6.49 -20.62
N ASN A 26 20.01 -7.04 -20.55
CA ASN A 26 19.01 -6.93 -21.62
C ASN A 26 18.08 -5.71 -21.43
N PHE A 27 18.18 -5.02 -20.29
CA PHE A 27 17.32 -3.89 -19.99
C PHE A 27 17.66 -2.69 -20.88
N ARG A 28 16.63 -2.14 -21.52
CA ARG A 28 16.76 -0.96 -22.40
C ARG A 28 15.79 0.13 -21.96
N TRP A 29 16.29 1.36 -21.92
CA TRP A 29 15.48 2.56 -21.70
C TRP A 29 14.61 2.85 -22.92
N THR A 30 13.45 2.22 -22.92
CA THR A 30 12.43 2.35 -23.96
C THR A 30 11.25 3.12 -23.38
N ARG A 31 10.48 3.84 -24.22
CA ARG A 31 9.32 4.63 -23.75
C ARG A 31 8.33 3.82 -22.89
N ARG A 32 8.11 2.55 -23.26
CA ARG A 32 7.28 1.62 -22.48
C ARG A 32 7.87 1.29 -21.10
N ASN A 33 9.18 1.03 -21.02
CA ASN A 33 9.85 0.73 -19.76
C ASN A 33 9.92 1.97 -18.85
N LEU A 34 10.13 3.15 -19.42
CA LEU A 34 10.05 4.42 -18.67
C LEU A 34 8.64 4.65 -18.11
N ALA A 35 7.59 4.38 -18.89
CA ALA A 35 6.22 4.48 -18.41
C ALA A 35 5.94 3.50 -17.26
N LEU A 36 6.41 2.26 -17.37
CA LEU A 36 6.28 1.26 -16.30
C LEU A 36 7.01 1.69 -15.03
N VAL A 37 8.26 2.15 -15.14
CA VAL A 37 9.02 2.66 -13.99
C VAL A 37 8.34 3.89 -13.38
N GLY A 38 7.79 4.79 -14.19
CA GLY A 38 7.06 5.95 -13.69
C GLY A 38 5.76 5.58 -12.95
N ILE A 39 4.99 4.64 -13.48
CA ILE A 39 3.73 4.20 -12.85
C ILE A 39 4.02 3.45 -11.55
N PHE A 40 4.87 2.43 -11.59
CA PHE A 40 5.12 1.57 -10.43
C PHE A 40 6.09 2.19 -9.43
N GLY A 41 7.08 2.97 -9.88
CA GLY A 41 8.08 3.59 -9.03
C GLY A 41 7.64 4.92 -8.40
N ILE A 42 6.72 5.66 -9.03
CA ILE A 42 6.32 7.00 -8.56
C ILE A 42 4.81 7.09 -8.38
N ALA A 43 4.02 6.78 -9.41
CA ALA A 43 2.58 7.06 -9.38
C ALA A 43 1.86 6.26 -8.28
N ILE A 44 2.11 4.95 -8.18
CA ILE A 44 1.48 4.10 -7.17
C ILE A 44 1.85 4.54 -5.74
N PRO A 45 3.13 4.69 -5.36
CA PRO A 45 3.51 5.14 -4.02
C PRO A 45 2.87 6.48 -3.63
N VAL A 46 2.83 7.46 -4.55
CA VAL A 46 2.24 8.77 -4.29
C VAL A 46 0.72 8.68 -4.11
N LEU A 47 0.04 7.88 -4.94
CA LEU A 47 -1.41 7.68 -4.83
C LEU A 47 -1.78 6.98 -3.53
N VAL A 48 -1.03 5.94 -3.14
CA VAL A 48 -1.24 5.22 -1.88
C VAL A 48 -1.01 6.15 -0.70
N TYR A 49 0.09 6.92 -0.69
CA TYR A 49 0.36 7.88 0.37
C TYR A 49 -0.75 8.92 0.49
N LYS A 50 -1.16 9.54 -0.61
CA LYS A 50 -2.25 10.53 -0.61
C LYS A 50 -3.59 9.94 -0.18
N GLY A 51 -3.89 8.71 -0.60
CA GLY A 51 -5.12 8.02 -0.22
C GLY A 51 -5.18 7.78 1.28
N ILE A 52 -4.11 7.21 1.84
CA ILE A 52 -3.97 6.96 3.28
C ILE A 52 -4.06 8.27 4.05
N VAL A 53 -3.26 9.28 3.72
CA VAL A 53 -3.26 10.56 4.45
C VAL A 53 -4.64 11.20 4.47
N ARG A 54 -5.36 11.20 3.34
CA ARG A 54 -6.71 11.75 3.28
C ARG A 54 -7.67 10.97 4.18
N GLU A 55 -7.61 9.64 4.15
CA GLU A 55 -8.44 8.79 5.01
C GLU A 55 -8.16 9.02 6.50
N PHE A 56 -6.89 9.20 6.88
CA PHE A 56 -6.52 9.49 8.26
C PHE A 56 -7.01 10.89 8.71
N THR A 57 -6.88 11.92 7.86
CA THR A 57 -7.38 13.27 8.19
C THR A 57 -8.90 13.33 8.27
N GLU A 58 -9.62 12.64 7.37
CA GLU A 58 -11.09 12.56 7.40
C GLU A 58 -11.58 11.78 8.64
N LYS A 59 -10.92 10.69 9.01
CA LYS A 59 -11.26 9.91 10.21
C LYS A 59 -11.02 10.69 11.50
N GLU A 60 -9.93 11.44 11.62
CA GLU A 60 -9.71 12.28 12.80
C GLU A 60 -10.75 13.39 12.94
N PHE A 61 -11.19 13.99 11.82
CA PHE A 61 -12.21 15.03 11.82
C PHE A 61 -13.60 14.51 12.19
N ILE A 62 -14.03 13.39 11.59
CA ILE A 62 -15.34 12.78 11.90
C ILE A 62 -15.40 12.33 13.37
N ASN A 63 -14.34 11.69 13.88
CA ASN A 63 -14.29 11.27 15.28
C ASN A 63 -14.40 12.46 16.26
N ARG A 64 -13.86 13.64 15.89
CA ARG A 64 -14.04 14.87 16.68
C ARG A 64 -15.49 15.34 16.70
N ILE A 65 -16.18 15.33 15.56
CA ILE A 65 -17.59 15.75 15.48
C ILE A 65 -18.49 14.81 16.28
N ASP A 66 -18.30 13.50 16.18
CA ASP A 66 -19.10 12.51 16.92
C ASP A 66 -18.90 12.66 18.43
N CYS A 67 -17.67 12.90 18.88
CA CYS A 67 -17.37 13.15 20.29
C CYS A 67 -18.01 14.46 20.80
N GLU A 68 -18.04 15.50 19.97
CA GLU A 68 -18.69 16.77 20.30
C GLU A 68 -20.21 16.63 20.39
N GLN A 69 -20.84 15.95 19.42
CA GLN A 69 -22.27 15.64 19.47
C GLN A 69 -22.61 14.82 20.72
N GLN A 70 -21.85 13.77 21.03
CA GLN A 70 -22.10 12.91 22.19
C GLN A 70 -21.95 13.66 23.52
N ASN A 71 -21.03 14.62 23.62
CA ASN A 71 -20.91 15.50 24.78
C ASN A 71 -22.13 16.43 24.93
N VAL A 72 -22.64 16.99 23.83
CA VAL A 72 -23.87 17.81 23.84
C VAL A 72 -25.09 17.00 24.26
N TRP A 73 -25.25 15.79 23.74
CA TRP A 73 -26.33 14.87 24.14
C TRP A 73 -26.25 14.48 25.62
N MET A 74 -25.03 14.29 26.15
CA MET A 74 -24.83 14.03 27.58
C MET A 74 -25.17 15.24 28.45
N GLU A 75 -24.86 16.46 28.02
CA GLU A 75 -25.23 17.70 28.73
C GLU A 75 -26.75 17.90 28.74
N LEU A 76 -27.41 17.74 27.59
CA LEU A 76 -28.87 17.87 27.47
C LEU A 76 -29.63 16.79 28.27
N GLY A 77 -29.09 15.56 28.32
CA GLY A 77 -29.65 14.46 29.12
C GLY A 77 -29.58 14.69 30.63
N LYS A 78 -28.53 15.38 31.13
CA LYS A 78 -28.44 15.77 32.54
C LYS A 78 -29.47 16.84 32.88
N SER A 79 -29.67 17.84 32.01
CA SER A 79 -30.65 18.91 32.24
C SER A 79 -32.10 18.40 32.24
N THR A 80 -32.43 17.39 31.44
CA THR A 80 -33.76 16.76 31.45
C THR A 80 -33.97 15.83 32.65
N PHE A 81 -32.94 15.13 33.12
CA PHE A 81 -33.02 14.30 34.32
C PHE A 81 -33.24 15.11 35.61
N LEU A 82 -32.68 16.32 35.69
CA LEU A 82 -32.82 17.22 36.85
C LEU A 82 -34.18 17.94 36.93
N LEU A 83 -34.96 18.00 35.84
CA LEU A 83 -36.30 18.61 35.81
C LEU A 83 -37.44 17.61 36.09
N GLY A 84 -37.11 16.31 36.17
CA GLY A 84 -38.06 15.22 36.43
C GLY A 84 -38.03 14.65 37.85
N GLN A 85 -37.24 15.24 38.76
CA GLN A 85 -37.22 14.91 40.19
C GLN A 85 -37.81 16.02 41.04
#